data_AF-A0A0D3J649-F1
#
_entry.id   AF-A0A0D3J649-F1
#
_cell.length_a   1.000
_cell.length_b   1.000
_cell.length_c   1.000
_cell.angle_alpha   90.00
_cell.angle_beta   90.00
_cell.angle_gamma   90.00
#
_symmetry.space_group_name_H-M   'P 1'
#
loop_
_entity.id
_entity.type
_entity.pdbx_description
1 polymer ?
#
loop_
_entity_poly.entity_id
_entity_poly.type
_entity_poly.pdbx_seq_one_letter_code
_entity_poly.pdbx_strand_id
1 'polypeptide(L)' 'MTFKRFVEVGRVCLITYGPNEGKLCTIINMIDQGHVLVDGTGAGEAGCTRMGISVKRLMLTDLTVSI' A
#
# COMPACT_ATOMS: atom_id res chain seq x y z
N MET A 1 10.93 17.99 13.38
CA MET A 1 10.11 16.80 13.64
C MET A 1 9.90 16.11 12.31
N THR A 2 10.80 15.21 11.93
CA THR A 2 10.93 14.78 10.53
C THR A 2 10.08 13.54 10.29
N PHE A 3 8.86 13.74 9.80
CA PHE A 3 8.11 12.66 9.18
C PHE A 3 8.97 12.08 8.04
N LYS A 4 9.31 10.79 8.11
CA LYS A 4 10.17 10.12 7.11
C LYS A 4 9.36 9.29 6.11
N ARG A 5 8.12 8.95 6.45
CA ARG A 5 7.26 8.07 5.66
C ARG A 5 5.97 8.80 5.35
N PHE A 6 5.79 9.14 4.08
CA PHE A 6 4.61 9.83 3.57
C PHE A 6 3.77 8.89 2.76
N VAL A 7 2.45 9.10 2.76
CA VAL A 7 1.56 8.37 1.87
C VAL A 7 1.73 9.00 0.48
N GLU A 8 2.36 8.27 -0.43
CA GLU A 8 2.66 8.73 -1.77
C GLU A 8 2.55 7.59 -2.78
N VAL A 9 2.32 7.95 -4.03
CA VAL A 9 2.29 7.01 -5.16
C VAL A 9 3.68 6.38 -5.31
N GLY A 10 3.71 5.06 -5.51
CA GLY A 10 4.94 4.27 -5.60
C GLY A 10 5.47 3.77 -4.25
N ARG A 11 4.87 4.13 -3.12
CA ARG A 11 5.33 3.64 -1.82
C ARG A 11 4.85 2.22 -1.54
N VAL A 12 5.78 1.38 -1.09
CA VAL A 12 5.49 0.01 -0.67
C VAL A 12 5.01 0.00 0.78
N CYS A 13 3.91 -0.71 1.00
CA CYS A 13 3.21 -0.80 2.26
C CYS A 13 2.91 -2.27 2.59
N LEU A 14 2.78 -2.56 3.88
CA LEU A 14 2.32 -3.86 4.36
C LEU A 14 0.90 -3.74 4.90
N ILE A 15 0.03 -4.66 4.50
CA ILE A 15 -1.35 -4.71 5.01
C ILE A 15 -1.33 -5.35 6.40
N THR A 16 -1.77 -4.61 7.41
CA THR A 16 -1.66 -5.02 8.82
C THR A 16 -2.84 -5.84 9.33
N TYR A 17 -4.02 -5.74 8.72
CA TYR A 17 -5.19 -6.53 9.10
C TYR A 17 -6.22 -6.65 7.97
N GLY A 18 -6.89 -7.80 7.89
CA GLY A 18 -7.96 -8.04 6.91
C GLY A 18 -7.75 -9.28 6.05
N PRO A 19 -8.53 -9.40 4.95
CA PRO A 19 -8.45 -10.57 4.07
C PRO A 19 -7.09 -10.73 3.38
N ASN A 20 -6.33 -9.63 3.24
CA ASN A 20 -5.00 -9.60 2.63
C ASN A 20 -3.89 -9.27 3.64
N GLU A 21 -4.10 -9.55 4.93
CA GLU A 21 -3.12 -9.32 5.98
C GLU A 21 -1.79 -10.02 5.70
N GLY A 22 -0.68 -9.34 5.99
CA GLY A 22 0.68 -9.84 5.76
C GLY A 22 1.16 -9.75 4.32
N LYS A 23 0.30 -9.34 3.37
CA LYS A 23 0.70 -9.09 1.98
C LYS A 23 1.33 -7.71 1.82
N LEU A 24 2.35 -7.63 0.97
CA LEU A 24 2.95 -6.37 0.52
C LEU A 24 2.15 -5.81 -0.67
N CYS A 25 2.00 -4.49 -0.68
CA CYS A 25 1.33 -3.76 -1.75
C CYS A 25 2.01 -2.43 -2.02
N THR A 26 1.80 -1.88 -3.20
CA THR A 26 2.31 -0.57 -3.62
C THR A 26 1.13 0.36 -3.84
N ILE A 27 1.24 1.60 -3.37
CA ILE A 27 0.21 2.62 -3.60
C ILE A 27 0.33 3.09 -5.06
N ILE A 28 -0.71 2.88 -5.86
CA ILE A 28 -0.75 3.35 -7.25
C ILE A 28 -1.42 4.73 -7.34
N ASN A 29 -2.45 4.96 -6.54
CA ASN A 29 -3.18 6.22 -6.58
C ASN A 29 -3.82 6.54 -5.23
N MET A 30 -4.10 7.82 -4.97
CA MET A 30 -4.95 8.27 -3.87
C MET A 30 -6.39 8.40 -4.36
N ILE A 31 -7.32 7.76 -3.65
CA ILE A 31 -8.76 7.87 -3.96
C ILE A 31 -9.32 9.05 -3.17
N ASP A 32 -9.05 9.06 -1.86
CA ASP A 32 -9.34 10.17 -0.97
C ASP A 32 -8.20 10.31 0.08
N GLN A 33 -8.38 11.19 1.07
CA GLN A 33 -7.36 11.45 2.10
C GLN A 33 -7.10 10.27 3.06
N GLY A 34 -8.05 9.35 3.20
CA GLY A 34 -8.01 8.16 4.04
C GLY A 34 -8.05 6.82 3.29
N HIS A 35 -8.19 6.83 1.96
CA HIS A 35 -8.28 5.66 1.08
C HIS A 35 -7.33 5.79 -0.11
N VAL A 36 -6.56 4.73 -0.32
CA VAL A 36 -5.60 4.60 -1.40
C VAL A 36 -5.92 3.39 -2.26
N LEU A 37 -5.63 3.50 -3.54
CA LEU A 37 -5.62 2.39 -4.46
C LEU A 37 -4.26 1.70 -4.34
N VAL A 38 -4.29 0.43 -3.93
CA VAL A 38 -3.09 -0.39 -3.79
C VAL A 38 -3.12 -1.53 -4.80
N ASP A 39 -1.93 -1.98 -5.18
CA ASP A 39 -1.75 -3.17 -6.01
C ASP A 39 -0.56 -3.97 -5.49
N GLY A 40 -0.69 -5.30 -5.48
CA GLY A 40 0.39 -6.19 -5.07
C GLY A 40 1.15 -6.66 -6.29
N THR A 41 2.47 -6.44 -6.31
CA THR A 41 3.36 -7.01 -7.32
C THR A 41 3.51 -8.51 -7.09
N GLY A 42 2.60 -9.29 -7.66
CA GLY A 42 2.64 -10.73 -7.65
C GLY A 42 1.60 -11.30 -8.58
N ALA A 43 2.01 -11.76 -9.76
CA ALA A 43 1.17 -12.61 -10.58
C ALA A 43 0.95 -13.95 -9.84
N GLY A 44 -0.21 -14.13 -9.18
CA GLY A 44 -0.62 -15.37 -8.53
C GLY A 44 -1.21 -15.22 -7.12
N GLU A 45 -1.35 -16.32 -6.40
CA GLU A 45 -1.92 -16.45 -5.02
C GLU A 45 -1.27 -15.52 -3.96
N ALA A 46 -0.02 -15.11 -4.20
CA ALA A 46 0.74 -14.18 -3.35
C ALA A 46 0.44 -12.69 -3.63
N GLY A 47 -0.21 -12.38 -4.76
CA GLY A 47 -0.56 -11.02 -5.16
C GLY A 47 -1.78 -10.49 -4.40
N CYS A 48 -1.80 -9.18 -4.18
CA CYS A 48 -3.01 -8.45 -3.83
C CYS A 48 -3.57 -7.86 -5.12
N THR A 49 -4.78 -8.24 -5.52
CA THR A 49 -5.46 -7.60 -6.65
C THR A 49 -5.63 -6.11 -6.37
N ARG A 50 -5.52 -5.28 -7.42
CA ARG A 50 -5.83 -3.85 -7.34
C ARG A 50 -7.13 -3.61 -6.56
N MET A 51 -7.05 -2.90 -5.45
CA MET A 51 -8.20 -2.62 -4.60
C MET A 51 -8.04 -1.32 -3.84
N GLY A 52 -9.16 -0.71 -3.48
CA GLY A 52 -9.17 0.42 -2.54
C GLY A 52 -9.01 -0.10 -1.11
N ILE A 53 -8.06 0.47 -0.38
CA ILE A 53 -7.86 0.17 1.04
C ILE A 53 -7.69 1.45 1.83
N SER A 54 -8.16 1.47 3.08
CA SER A 54 -7.90 2.59 3.97
C SER A 54 -6.43 2.64 4.39
N VAL A 55 -5.86 3.85 4.41
CA VAL A 55 -4.49 4.14 4.84
C VAL A 55 -4.22 3.62 6.27
N LYS A 56 -5.25 3.55 7.13
CA LYS A 56 -5.13 3.03 8.49
C LYS A 56 -4.78 1.53 8.54
N ARG A 57 -5.06 0.79 7.47
CA ARG A 57 -4.74 -0.65 7.35
C ARG A 57 -3.33 -0.90 6.83
N LEU A 58 -2.60 0.17 6.48
CA LEU A 58 -1.32 0.09 5.84
C LEU A 58 -0.22 0.50 6.82
N MET A 59 0.83 -0.31 6.90
CA MET A 59 2.09 0.06 7.51
C MET A 59 3.04 0.50 6.39
N LEU A 60 3.39 1.79 6.39
CA LEU A 60 4.33 2.35 5.42
C LEU A 60 5.73 1.80 5.67
N THR A 61 6.38 1.28 4.61
CA THR A 61 7.79 0.91 4.64
C THR A 61 8.66 2.08 4.19
N ASP A 62 9.98 1.91 4.29
CA ASP A 62 10.96 2.88 3.80
C ASP A 62 11.22 2.76 2.28
N LEU A 63 10.62 1.75 1.63
CA LEU A 63 10.80 1.49 0.20
C LEU A 63 9.83 2.32 -0.63
N THR A 64 10.38 3.01 -1.63
CA THR A 64 9.64 3.69 -2.68
C THR A 64 10.09 3.15 -4.04
N VAL A 65 9.12 2.96 -4.91
CA VAL A 65 9.31 2.54 -6.30
C VAL A 65 8.83 3.67 -7.19
N SER A 66 9.63 4.05 -8.17
CA SER A 66 9.19 4.99 -9.20
C SER A 66 8.32 4.22 -10.20
N ILE A 67 7.03 4.56 -10.25
CA ILE A 67 6.04 4.00 -11.19
C ILE A 67 5.51 5.07 -12.13
#